data_AF-A0A966DSX4-F1
#
_entry.id   AF-A0A966DSX4-F1
#
_cell.length_a   1.000
_cell.length_b   1.000
_cell.length_c   1.000
_cell.angle_alpha   90.00
_cell.angle_beta   90.00
_cell.angle_gamma   90.00
#
_symmetry.space_group_name_H-M   'P 1'
#
loop_
_entity.id
_entity.type
_entity.pdbx_description
1 polymer ?
#
loop_
_entity_poly.entity_id
_entity_poly.type
_entity_poly.pdbx_seq_one_letter_code
_entity_poly.pdbx_strand_id
1 'polypeptide(L)'
;MKNSIQKLITVCLFVVCFISLSAFTTNRKSAFKPTANFSNKKFTVQEYFHFSYNGADYYVNGAGTATSGHIANLSYYTNGTQTGSGSASGTYSIDNTNLIATLNITVTPGGQAPFTYSGTADYSDSPF
;
A
#
# COMPACT_ATOMS: atom_id res chain seq x y z
N MET A 1 -43.55 -72.15 -12.91
CA MET A 1 -42.33 -71.87 -12.12
C MET A 1 -41.42 -70.76 -12.69
N LYS A 2 -41.54 -70.32 -13.96
CA LYS A 2 -40.67 -69.26 -14.54
C LYS A 2 -40.90 -67.83 -13.99
N ASN A 3 -42.14 -67.48 -13.60
CA ASN A 3 -42.48 -66.10 -13.21
C ASN A 3 -41.98 -65.71 -11.80
N SER A 4 -41.69 -66.67 -10.93
CA SER A 4 -41.25 -66.39 -9.55
C SER A 4 -39.75 -66.06 -9.47
N ILE A 5 -38.94 -66.69 -10.34
CA ILE A 5 -37.49 -66.45 -10.41
C ILE A 5 -37.20 -65.06 -11.01
N GLN A 6 -37.96 -64.66 -12.02
CA GLN A 6 -37.79 -63.37 -12.68
C GLN A 6 -38.12 -62.19 -11.73
N LYS A 7 -39.16 -62.34 -10.90
CA LYS A 7 -39.50 -61.35 -9.86
C LYS A 7 -38.41 -61.24 -8.79
N LEU A 8 -37.80 -62.35 -8.39
CA LEU A 8 -36.71 -62.37 -7.40
C LEU A 8 -35.45 -61.65 -7.92
N ILE A 9 -35.09 -61.86 -9.18
CA ILE A 9 -33.93 -61.20 -9.82
C ILE A 9 -34.15 -59.68 -9.89
N THR A 10 -35.35 -59.22 -10.28
CA THR A 10 -35.66 -57.78 -10.37
C THR A 10 -35.60 -57.09 -9.01
N VAL A 11 -36.08 -57.73 -7.95
CA VAL A 11 -36.01 -57.17 -6.57
C VAL A 11 -34.56 -57.07 -6.11
N CYS A 12 -33.74 -58.10 -6.35
CA CYS A 12 -32.32 -58.06 -6.01
C CYS A 12 -31.57 -56.95 -6.75
N LEU A 13 -31.86 -56.72 -8.04
CA LEU A 13 -31.22 -55.65 -8.81
C LEU A 13 -31.59 -54.25 -8.27
N PHE A 14 -32.85 -54.06 -7.86
CA PHE A 14 -33.32 -52.80 -7.27
C PHE A 14 -32.63 -52.48 -5.94
N VAL A 15 -32.41 -53.49 -5.09
CA VAL A 15 -31.74 -53.32 -3.79
C VAL A 15 -30.26 -52.93 -3.97
N VAL A 16 -29.55 -53.53 -4.94
CA VAL A 16 -28.15 -53.20 -5.23
C VAL A 16 -27.99 -51.78 -5.78
N CYS A 17 -28.93 -51.33 -6.63
CA CYS A 17 -28.95 -49.95 -7.12
C CYS A 17 -29.25 -48.92 -6.02
N PHE A 18 -30.08 -49.25 -5.03
CA PHE A 18 -30.37 -48.35 -3.91
C PHE A 18 -29.16 -48.19 -2.96
N ILE A 19 -28.43 -49.26 -2.69
CA ILE A 19 -27.25 -49.22 -1.81
C ILE A 19 -26.12 -48.39 -2.46
N SER A 20 -25.93 -48.52 -3.78
CA SER A 20 -24.93 -47.74 -4.52
C SER A 20 -25.27 -46.24 -4.65
N LEU A 21 -26.55 -45.86 -4.60
CA LEU A 21 -26.97 -44.45 -4.65
C LEU A 21 -26.75 -43.73 -3.30
N SER A 22 -26.79 -44.45 -2.18
CA SER A 22 -26.54 -43.89 -0.84
C SER A 22 -25.05 -43.64 -0.51
N ALA A 23 -24.12 -44.15 -1.34
CA ALA A 23 -22.69 -43.94 -1.17
C ALA A 23 -22.15 -42.64 -1.80
N PHE A 24 -23.00 -41.86 -2.48
CA PHE A 24 -22.62 -40.55 -3.05
C PHE A 24 -22.87 -39.41 -2.07
N THR A 25 -22.39 -39.54 -0.83
CA THR A 25 -22.26 -38.38 0.07
C THR A 25 -21.09 -37.55 -0.44
N THR A 26 -21.41 -36.45 -1.10
CA THR A 26 -20.43 -35.45 -1.52
C THR A 26 -19.78 -34.86 -0.28
N ASN A 27 -18.56 -35.30 0.03
CA ASN A 27 -17.65 -34.58 0.90
C ASN A 27 -17.26 -33.27 0.21
N ARG A 28 -18.12 -32.25 0.27
CA ARG A 28 -17.66 -30.88 0.01
C ARG A 28 -16.79 -30.47 1.19
N LYS A 29 -15.51 -30.82 1.14
CA LYS A 29 -14.49 -30.08 1.88
C LYS A 29 -14.66 -28.61 1.46
N SER A 30 -15.04 -27.78 2.42
CA SER A 30 -15.13 -26.32 2.27
C SER A 30 -13.80 -25.81 1.71
N ALA A 31 -13.77 -25.54 0.40
CA ALA A 31 -12.58 -25.08 -0.28
C ALA A 31 -12.41 -23.58 -0.01
N PHE A 32 -11.31 -23.26 0.66
CA PHE A 32 -10.62 -21.98 0.71
C PHE A 32 -11.49 -20.75 1.04
N LYS A 33 -11.49 -20.32 2.31
CA LYS A 33 -11.64 -18.90 2.62
C LYS A 33 -10.31 -18.24 2.26
N PRO A 34 -10.21 -17.39 1.23
CA PRO A 34 -9.10 -16.46 1.17
C PRO A 34 -9.27 -15.51 2.36
N THR A 35 -8.65 -15.83 3.49
CA THR A 35 -8.25 -14.76 4.40
C THR A 35 -7.14 -14.04 3.65
N ALA A 36 -7.52 -13.08 2.81
CA ALA A 36 -6.60 -12.08 2.33
C ALA A 36 -6.16 -11.30 3.57
N ASN A 37 -5.18 -11.85 4.28
CA ASN A 37 -4.27 -11.04 5.05
C ASN A 37 -3.52 -10.23 3.99
N PHE A 38 -4.14 -9.14 3.52
CA PHE A 38 -3.39 -7.97 3.17
C PHE A 38 -2.68 -7.59 4.46
N SER A 39 -1.52 -8.23 4.69
CA SER A 39 -0.49 -7.60 5.49
C SER A 39 -0.39 -6.22 4.86
N ASN A 40 -0.77 -5.19 5.62
CA ASN A 40 -0.47 -3.80 5.30
C ASN A 40 1.05 -3.74 5.23
N LYS A 41 1.61 -4.20 4.10
CA LYS A 41 2.96 -3.88 3.68
C LYS A 41 2.89 -2.37 3.63
N LYS A 42 3.43 -1.71 4.66
CA LYS A 42 3.50 -0.25 4.72
C LYS A 42 4.09 0.15 3.38
N PHE A 43 3.23 0.65 2.49
CA PHE A 43 3.67 1.15 1.21
C PHE A 43 4.43 2.42 1.58
N THR A 44 5.75 2.33 1.51
CA THR A 44 6.58 3.52 1.66
C THR A 44 6.32 4.37 0.42
N VAL A 45 5.59 5.46 0.60
CA VAL A 45 5.33 6.45 -0.44
C VAL A 45 6.49 7.44 -0.43
N GLN A 46 6.93 7.82 -1.62
CA GLN A 46 7.88 8.89 -1.84
C GLN A 46 7.08 10.15 -2.16
N GLU A 47 7.21 11.16 -1.31
CA GLU A 47 6.61 12.49 -1.50
C GLU A 47 7.71 13.48 -1.85
N TYR A 48 7.38 14.51 -2.61
CA TYR A 48 8.25 15.62 -2.95
C TYR A 48 7.66 16.89 -2.36
N PHE A 49 8.50 17.76 -1.79
CA PHE A 49 8.07 19.00 -1.17
C PHE A 49 8.85 20.19 -1.70
N HIS A 50 8.14 21.32 -1.87
CA HIS A 50 8.72 22.60 -2.23
C HIS A 50 8.32 23.65 -1.19
N PHE A 51 9.31 24.39 -0.69
CA PHE A 51 9.08 25.54 0.19
C PHE A 51 10.10 26.65 -0.11
N SER A 52 9.70 27.88 0.14
CA SER A 52 10.58 29.05 0.02
C SER A 52 11.05 29.51 1.39
N TYR A 53 12.35 29.80 1.52
CA TYR A 53 12.94 30.32 2.74
C TYR A 53 14.04 31.33 2.42
N ASN A 54 13.97 32.52 3.02
CA ASN A 54 14.92 33.62 2.80
C ASN A 54 15.17 33.95 1.31
N GLY A 55 14.15 33.84 0.46
CA GLY A 55 14.23 34.14 -0.98
C GLY A 55 14.90 33.06 -1.84
N ALA A 56 15.17 31.88 -1.29
CA ALA A 56 15.60 30.69 -2.03
C ALA A 56 14.51 29.62 -1.98
N ASP A 57 14.43 28.83 -3.05
CA ASP A 57 13.50 27.71 -3.17
C ASP A 57 14.21 26.40 -2.84
N TYR A 58 13.58 25.59 -1.99
CA TYR A 58 14.12 24.33 -1.51
C TYR A 58 13.20 23.19 -1.88
N TYR A 59 13.79 22.13 -2.42
CA TYR A 59 13.12 20.92 -2.85
C TYR A 59 13.70 19.75 -2.09
N VAL A 60 12.84 19.06 -1.36
CA VAL A 60 13.20 17.90 -0.54
C VAL A 60 12.29 16.73 -0.86
N ASN A 61 12.73 15.51 -0.62
CA ASN A 61 11.90 14.33 -0.86
C ASN A 61 11.78 13.47 0.40
N GLY A 62 10.56 13.07 0.75
CA GLY A 62 10.29 12.31 1.97
C GLY A 62 9.82 10.89 1.70
N ALA A 63 10.31 9.94 2.48
CA ALA A 63 9.82 8.56 2.45
C ALA A 63 8.97 8.29 3.69
N GLY A 64 7.78 7.73 3.50
CA GLY A 64 6.88 7.44 4.61
C GLY A 64 5.53 6.87 4.19
N THR A 65 4.48 7.32 4.85
CA THR A 65 3.09 7.09 4.44
C THR A 65 2.59 8.29 3.66
N ALA A 66 1.48 8.15 2.93
CA ALA A 66 0.82 9.25 2.22
C ALA A 66 0.35 10.43 3.11
N THR A 67 0.57 10.38 4.43
CA THR A 67 0.19 11.45 5.37
C THR A 67 1.31 11.86 6.33
N SER A 68 2.42 11.13 6.39
CA SER A 68 3.52 11.42 7.31
C SER A 68 4.74 10.57 7.01
N GLY A 69 5.92 11.12 7.26
CA GLY A 69 7.17 10.40 7.03
C GLY A 69 8.41 11.21 7.39
N HIS A 70 9.54 10.74 6.88
CA HIS A 70 10.84 11.36 7.08
C HIS A 70 11.34 12.02 5.81
N ILE A 71 11.97 13.18 5.95
CA ILE A 71 12.59 13.91 4.84
C ILE A 71 14.03 13.44 4.65
N ALA A 72 14.41 13.27 3.38
CA ALA A 72 15.76 12.95 2.94
C ALA A 72 16.12 13.73 1.67
N ASN A 73 17.41 14.00 1.48
CA ASN A 73 17.98 14.77 0.36
C ASN A 73 17.46 16.21 0.22
N LEU A 74 18.23 17.01 -0.51
CA LEU A 74 17.91 18.39 -0.79
C LEU A 74 18.51 18.81 -2.14
N SER A 75 17.68 19.47 -2.94
CA SER A 75 18.10 20.37 -4.02
C SER A 75 17.60 21.77 -3.68
N TYR A 76 18.37 22.81 -3.99
CA TYR A 76 17.92 24.18 -3.77
C TYR A 76 18.32 25.10 -4.91
N TYR A 77 17.51 26.13 -5.08
CA TYR A 77 17.54 27.05 -6.19
C TYR A 77 17.57 28.47 -5.65
N THR A 78 18.25 29.34 -6.37
CA THR A 78 18.25 30.78 -6.10
C THR A 78 18.01 31.48 -7.42
N ASN A 79 17.01 32.37 -7.48
CA ASN A 79 16.61 33.06 -8.71
C ASN A 79 16.36 32.09 -9.89
N GLY A 80 15.69 30.97 -9.62
CA GLY A 80 15.34 29.95 -10.64
C GLY A 80 16.49 29.08 -11.14
N THR A 81 17.71 29.25 -10.63
CA THR A 81 18.87 28.42 -11.01
C THR A 81 19.23 27.48 -9.86
N GLN A 82 19.47 26.20 -10.15
CA GLN A 82 19.92 25.26 -9.14
C GLN A 82 21.30 25.68 -8.65
N THR A 83 21.38 26.10 -7.39
CA THR A 83 22.63 26.60 -6.79
C THR A 83 23.38 25.52 -6.02
N GLY A 84 22.73 24.38 -5.76
CA GLY A 84 23.43 23.21 -5.23
C GLY A 84 22.49 22.09 -4.79
N SER A 85 23.10 21.19 -4.02
CA SER A 85 22.43 20.11 -3.29
C SER A 85 22.92 20.10 -1.85
N GLY A 86 22.27 19.31 -1.00
CA GLY A 86 22.67 19.19 0.39
C GLY A 86 21.95 18.04 1.09
N SER A 87 21.85 18.15 2.41
CA SER A 87 21.05 17.23 3.22
C SER A 87 19.88 17.96 3.86
N ALA A 88 18.74 17.27 3.94
CA ALA A 88 17.63 17.65 4.77
C ALA A 88 17.27 16.44 5.65
N SER A 89 16.86 16.70 6.88
CA SER A 89 16.43 15.67 7.81
C SER A 89 15.32 16.20 8.72
N GLY A 90 14.36 15.34 9.04
CA GLY A 90 13.23 15.69 9.89
C GLY A 90 11.98 14.94 9.46
N THR A 91 10.82 15.55 9.68
CA THR A 91 9.52 14.92 9.44
C THR A 91 8.60 15.81 8.62
N TYR A 92 7.64 15.18 7.97
CA TYR A 92 6.50 15.84 7.37
C TYR A 92 5.18 15.24 7.87
N SER A 93 4.11 16.03 7.76
CA SER A 93 2.72 15.59 7.89
C SER A 93 1.87 16.25 6.81
N ILE A 94 0.99 15.50 6.17
CA ILE A 94 0.08 16.00 5.14
C ILE A 94 -1.35 15.89 5.65
N ASP A 95 -2.04 17.03 5.67
CA ASP A 95 -3.49 17.07 5.83
C ASP A 95 -4.14 16.95 4.45
N ASN A 96 -4.51 15.72 4.09
CA ASN A 96 -5.17 15.42 2.80
C ASN A 96 -6.56 16.07 2.67
N THR A 97 -7.17 16.56 3.76
CA THR A 97 -8.46 17.24 3.71
C THR A 97 -8.28 18.67 3.20
N ASN A 98 -7.27 19.34 3.72
CA ASN A 98 -6.97 20.73 3.38
C ASN A 98 -5.89 20.86 2.29
N LEU A 99 -5.30 19.74 1.85
CA LEU A 99 -4.21 19.67 0.88
C LEU A 99 -3.01 20.52 1.31
N ILE A 100 -2.63 20.44 2.59
CA ILE A 100 -1.51 21.18 3.17
C ILE A 100 -0.47 20.20 3.71
N ALA A 101 0.79 20.34 3.28
CA ALA A 101 1.91 19.68 3.92
C ALA A 101 2.56 20.60 4.96
N THR A 102 2.88 20.06 6.14
CA THR A 102 3.68 20.73 7.16
C THR A 102 5.01 20.01 7.30
N LEU A 103 6.10 20.76 7.24
CA LEU A 103 7.47 20.26 7.41
C LEU A 103 8.02 20.73 8.75
N ASN A 104 8.78 19.86 9.41
CA ASN A 104 9.67 20.22 10.51
C ASN A 104 11.04 19.57 10.26
N ILE A 105 11.96 20.33 9.68
CA ILE A 105 13.22 19.82 9.14
C ILE A 105 14.40 20.71 9.48
N THR A 106 15.58 20.10 9.55
CA THR A 106 16.87 20.78 9.49
C THR A 106 17.43 20.61 8.08
N VAL A 107 17.79 21.73 7.47
CA VAL A 107 18.30 21.84 6.09
C VAL A 107 19.76 22.25 6.18
N THR A 108 20.62 21.53 5.49
CA THR A 108 22.04 21.86 5.32
C THR A 108 22.35 21.95 3.83
N PRO A 109 22.16 23.14 3.22
CA PRO A 109 22.52 23.36 1.82
C PRO A 109 24.04 23.30 1.65
N GLY A 110 24.53 22.70 0.56
CA GLY A 110 25.95 22.57 0.29
C GLY A 110 26.65 23.93 0.28
N GLY A 111 27.62 24.11 1.19
CA GLY A 111 28.38 25.35 1.29
C GLY A 111 27.65 26.50 1.99
N GLN A 112 26.51 26.25 2.65
CA GLN A 112 25.82 27.22 3.49
C GLN A 112 25.68 26.73 4.93
N ALA A 113 25.40 27.65 5.85
CA ALA A 113 25.10 27.30 7.24
C ALA A 113 23.77 26.54 7.32
N PRO A 114 23.67 25.51 8.17
CA PRO A 114 22.42 24.79 8.38
C PRO A 114 21.37 25.69 9.03
N PHE A 115 20.10 25.44 8.71
CA PHE A 115 18.96 26.14 9.32
C PHE A 115 17.80 25.16 9.57
N THR A 116 16.91 25.53 10.49
CA THR A 116 15.69 24.78 10.76
C THR A 116 14.50 25.46 10.07
N TYR A 117 13.66 24.67 9.42
CA TYR A 117 12.42 25.10 8.81
C TYR A 117 11.25 24.36 9.46
N SER A 118 10.28 25.13 9.95
CA SER A 118 9.01 24.63 10.48
C SER A 118 7.88 25.43 9.86
N GLY A 119 7.18 24.87 8.89
CA GLY A 119 6.20 25.61 8.09
C GLY A 119 5.47 24.76 7.06
N THR A 120 4.62 25.41 6.28
CA THR A 120 3.83 24.77 5.23
C THR A 120 4.61 24.68 3.93
N ALA A 121 4.50 23.55 3.23
CA ALA A 121 5.11 23.32 1.93
C ALA A 121 4.07 22.87 0.91
N ASP A 122 4.35 23.15 -0.36
CA ASP A 122 3.68 22.47 -1.46
C ASP A 122 4.21 21.02 -1.52
N TYR A 123 3.36 20.09 -1.93
CA TYR A 123 3.74 18.67 -2.05
C TYR A 123 3.18 18.03 -3.32
N SER A 124 3.85 16.99 -3.78
CA SER A 124 3.52 16.26 -4.99
C SER A 124 3.99 14.81 -4.89
N ASP A 125 3.23 13.91 -5.52
CA ASP A 125 3.59 12.49 -5.70
C ASP A 125 4.66 12.30 -6.80
N SER A 126 4.93 13.35 -7.57
CA SER A 126 6.02 13.42 -8.56
C SER A 126 7.04 14.52 -8.22
N PRO A 127 8.31 14.41 -8.68
CA PRO A 127 9.26 15.51 -8.62
C PRO A 127 8.71 16.80 -9.26
N PHE A 128 9.12 17.94 -8.71
CA PHE A 128 8.85 19.28 -9.27
C PHE A 128 9.72 19.59 -10.48
#